data_AF-A0A6J3LAK4-F1
#
_entry.id   AF-A0A6J3LAK4-F1
#
_cell.length_a   1.000
_cell.length_b   1.000
_cell.length_c   1.000
_cell.angle_alpha   90.00
_cell.angle_beta   90.00
_cell.angle_gamma   90.00
#
_symmetry.space_group_name_H-M   'P 1'
#
loop_
_entity.id
_entity.type
_entity.pdbx_description
1 polymer ?
#
loop_
_entity_poly.entity_id
_entity_poly.type
_entity_poly.pdbx_seq_one_letter_code
_entity_poly.pdbx_strand_id
1 'polypeptide(L)'
;MTQVLTGHGVFGEYLLRIRREATSVCHHCEEEEDTAQHTLEFCPAWAEPRRVLRLEIGESLAPEAVVAAMLRGRQELAAIRTYCEQVMLAKERAERNRERARDPSRTSQRPRNTTAPPRPP
;
A
#
# COMPACT_ATOMS: atom_id res chain seq x y z
N MET A 1 -0.67 -1.47 7.70
CA MET A 1 0.68 -1.41 8.29
C MET A 1 1.47 -2.71 8.14
N THR A 2 0.89 -3.90 8.36
CA THR A 2 1.62 -5.19 8.26
C THR A 2 2.28 -5.41 6.91
N GLN A 3 1.59 -5.05 5.83
CA GLN A 3 2.13 -5.09 4.47
C GLN A 3 3.38 -4.20 4.32
N VAL A 4 3.36 -3.00 4.90
CA VAL A 4 4.51 -2.06 4.90
C VAL A 4 5.68 -2.66 5.67
N LEU A 5 5.44 -3.20 6.88
CA LEU A 5 6.50 -3.78 7.71
C LEU A 5 7.13 -5.03 7.11
N THR A 6 6.39 -5.77 6.28
CA THR A 6 6.86 -7.03 5.69
C THR A 6 7.30 -6.86 4.24
N GLY A 7 7.17 -5.67 3.65
CA GLY A 7 7.45 -5.48 2.21
C GLY A 7 6.52 -6.25 1.29
N HIS A 8 5.27 -6.49 1.67
CA HIS A 8 4.27 -7.21 0.86
C HIS A 8 3.20 -6.28 0.30
N GLY A 9 2.38 -6.79 -0.64
CA GLY A 9 1.21 -6.08 -1.15
C GLY A 9 1.48 -5.47 -2.53
N VAL A 10 1.54 -4.14 -2.59
CA VAL A 10 1.56 -3.38 -3.86
C VAL A 10 2.91 -2.71 -4.15
N PHE A 11 3.95 -3.20 -3.49
CA PHE A 11 5.34 -2.79 -3.74
C PHE A 11 5.86 -3.52 -4.98
N GLY A 12 6.48 -2.78 -5.90
CA GLY A 12 7.03 -3.32 -7.15
C GLY A 12 7.99 -4.49 -6.91
N GLU A 13 8.87 -4.42 -5.90
CA GLU A 13 9.75 -5.53 -5.53
C GLU A 13 8.96 -6.83 -5.23
N TYR A 14 7.89 -6.71 -4.44
CA TYR A 14 7.03 -7.83 -4.11
C TYR A 14 6.26 -8.36 -5.33
N LEU A 15 5.68 -7.46 -6.13
CA LEU A 15 4.91 -7.81 -7.31
C LEU A 15 5.77 -8.53 -8.37
N LEU A 16 7.03 -8.11 -8.53
CA LEU A 16 8.02 -8.81 -9.36
C LEU A 16 8.30 -10.21 -8.81
N ARG A 17 8.56 -10.33 -7.50
CA ARG A 17 8.83 -11.61 -6.83
C ARG A 17 7.72 -12.64 -7.05
N ILE A 18 6.45 -12.21 -7.03
CA ILE A 18 5.29 -13.08 -7.29
C ILE A 18 4.85 -13.10 -8.77
N ARG A 19 5.65 -12.53 -9.68
CA ARG A 19 5.43 -12.49 -11.13
C ARG A 19 4.10 -11.84 -11.56
N ARG A 20 3.60 -10.87 -10.78
CA ARG A 20 2.46 -10.02 -11.16
C ARG A 20 2.87 -8.78 -11.94
N GLU A 21 4.12 -8.34 -11.81
CA GLU A 21 4.72 -7.30 -12.64
C GLU A 21 6.07 -7.77 -13.23
N ALA A 22 6.49 -7.14 -14.32
CA ALA A 22 7.72 -7.48 -15.03
C ALA A 22 8.97 -6.76 -14.48
N THR A 23 8.78 -5.71 -13.69
CA THR A 23 9.85 -4.91 -13.09
C THR A 23 9.52 -4.57 -11.65
N SER A 24 10.53 -4.16 -10.88
CA SER A 24 10.40 -3.65 -9.51
C SER A 24 10.18 -2.13 -9.44
N VAL A 25 10.15 -1.45 -10.58
CA VAL A 25 10.18 0.02 -10.68
C VAL A 25 8.99 0.66 -9.97
N CYS A 26 9.28 1.75 -9.26
CA CYS A 26 8.25 2.55 -8.59
C CYS A 26 7.41 3.32 -9.59
N HIS A 27 6.15 2.92 -9.77
CA HIS A 27 5.18 3.62 -10.64
C HIS A 27 4.85 5.06 -10.19
N HIS A 28 5.36 5.51 -9.04
CA HIS A 28 5.09 6.84 -8.50
C HIS A 28 6.25 7.82 -8.68
N CYS A 29 7.48 7.33 -8.88
CA CYS A 29 8.65 8.20 -9.02
C CYS A 29 9.77 7.62 -9.91
N GLU A 30 9.52 6.50 -10.57
CA GLU A 30 10.41 5.85 -11.54
C GLU A 30 11.74 5.31 -10.98
N GLU A 31 11.92 5.34 -9.64
CA GLU A 31 13.03 4.65 -8.96
C GLU A 31 13.06 3.15 -9.30
N GLU A 32 14.26 2.58 -9.42
CA GLU A 32 14.47 1.20 -9.91
C GLU A 32 13.81 0.13 -9.02
N GLU A 33 13.76 0.38 -7.71
CA GLU A 33 13.23 -0.56 -6.72
C GLU A 33 12.17 0.09 -5.82
N ASP A 34 10.92 -0.28 -6.05
CA ASP A 34 9.80 0.04 -5.17
C ASP A 34 9.73 -0.94 -4.00
N THR A 35 10.58 -0.69 -3.00
CA THR A 35 10.53 -1.37 -1.70
C THR A 35 9.61 -0.63 -0.73
N ALA A 36 9.20 -1.30 0.36
CA ALA A 36 8.48 -0.63 1.43
C ALA A 36 9.32 0.49 2.08
N GLN A 37 10.63 0.26 2.21
CA GLN A 37 11.57 1.25 2.74
C GLN A 37 11.67 2.47 1.82
N HIS A 38 11.77 2.27 0.50
CA HIS A 38 11.71 3.35 -0.46
C HIS A 38 10.43 4.17 -0.32
N THR A 39 9.28 3.50 -0.24
CA THR A 39 7.99 4.15 -0.01
C THR A 39 7.97 4.93 1.32
N LEU A 40 8.55 4.38 2.39
CA LEU A 40 8.60 5.01 3.72
C LEU A 40 9.54 6.20 3.79
N GLU A 41 10.67 6.20 3.08
CA GLU A 41 11.75 7.17 3.34
C GLU A 41 12.08 8.10 2.17
N PHE A 42 12.01 7.60 0.95
CA PHE A 42 12.67 8.23 -0.19
C PHE A 42 11.67 8.72 -1.24
N CYS A 43 10.64 7.92 -1.54
CA CYS A 43 9.70 8.21 -2.62
C CYS A 43 9.10 9.62 -2.49
N PRO A 44 9.30 10.51 -3.46
CA PRO A 44 8.83 11.91 -3.39
C PRO A 44 7.31 12.01 -3.40
N ALA A 45 6.61 11.03 -3.97
CA ALA A 45 5.14 11.00 -4.00
C ALA A 45 4.50 10.96 -2.59
N TRP A 46 5.25 10.48 -1.59
CA TRP A 46 4.78 10.40 -0.20
C TRP A 46 5.44 11.42 0.72
N ALA A 47 6.14 12.42 0.17
CA ALA A 47 6.91 13.39 0.96
C ALA A 47 6.06 14.13 2.00
N GLU A 48 4.86 14.59 1.63
CA GLU A 48 4.00 15.33 2.56
C GLU A 48 3.40 14.44 3.66
N PRO A 49 2.77 13.28 3.36
CA PRO A 49 2.36 12.33 4.41
C PRO A 49 3.52 11.91 5.31
N ARG A 50 4.72 11.73 4.74
CA ARG A 50 5.93 11.36 5.46
C ARG A 50 6.39 12.46 6.40
N ARG A 51 6.32 13.72 5.96
CA ARG A 51 6.64 14.89 6.80
C ARG A 51 5.73 14.93 8.04
N VAL A 52 4.42 14.71 7.85
CA VAL A 52 3.47 14.63 8.98
C VAL A 52 3.82 13.48 9.91
N LEU A 53 4.14 12.30 9.37
CA LEU A 53 4.57 11.16 10.19
C LEU A 53 5.82 11.47 11.01
N ARG A 54 6.84 12.09 10.40
CA ARG A 54 8.09 12.45 11.09
C ARG A 54 7.89 13.41 12.25
N LEU A 55 6.93 14.34 12.14
CA LEU A 55 6.58 15.23 13.25
C LEU A 55 6.01 14.47 14.46
N GLU A 56 5.32 13.36 14.22
CA GLU A 56 4.72 12.55 15.30
C GLU A 56 5.71 11.54 15.90
N ILE A 57 6.55 10.91 15.08
CA ILE A 57 7.36 9.77 15.55
C ILE A 57 8.87 10.00 15.56
N GLY A 58 9.36 11.07 14.92
CA GLY A 58 10.78 11.40 14.74
C GLY A 58 11.25 11.24 13.30
N GLU A 59 12.46 11.73 13.01
CA GLU A 59 13.00 11.81 11.64
C GLU A 59 13.30 10.45 10.99
N SER A 60 13.81 9.50 11.78
CA SER A 60 14.16 8.17 11.29
C SER A 60 12.89 7.33 11.07
N LEU A 61 12.76 6.80 9.87
CA LEU A 61 11.68 5.89 9.49
C LEU A 61 12.21 4.49 9.14
N ALA A 62 13.41 4.17 9.65
CA ALA A 62 13.96 2.83 9.56
C ALA A 62 13.00 1.84 10.25
N PRO A 63 12.93 0.58 9.81
CA PRO A 63 11.96 -0.38 10.34
C PRO A 63 11.98 -0.47 11.87
N GLU A 64 13.17 -0.46 12.47
CA GLU A 64 13.36 -0.52 13.92
C GLU A 64 12.84 0.74 14.63
N ALA A 65 13.04 1.92 14.04
CA ALA A 65 12.54 3.19 14.57
C ALA A 65 11.01 3.27 14.50
N VAL A 66 10.42 2.80 13.40
CA VAL A 66 8.96 2.71 13.25
C VAL A 66 8.38 1.76 14.28
N VAL A 67 8.93 0.55 14.44
CA VAL A 67 8.46 -0.42 15.44
C VAL A 67 8.64 0.13 16.85
N ALA A 68 9.78 0.75 17.17
CA ALA A 68 9.98 1.39 18.48
C ALA A 68 8.93 2.46 18.76
N ALA A 69 8.62 3.31 17.77
CA ALA A 69 7.58 4.33 17.89
C ALA A 69 6.19 3.72 18.11
N MET A 70 5.84 2.63 17.42
CA MET A 70 4.57 1.92 17.64
C MET A 70 4.42 1.44 19.09
N LEU A 71 5.53 1.10 19.75
CA LEU A 71 5.54 0.62 21.13
C LEU A 71 5.54 1.73 22.18
N ARG A 72 5.83 2.99 21.80
CA ARG A 72 5.83 4.13 22.74
C ARG A 72 4.43 4.51 23.21
N GLY A 73 3.43 4.44 22.32
CA GLY A 73 2.11 4.94 22.64
C GLY A 73 1.07 4.73 21.55
N ARG A 74 -0.19 4.90 21.96
CA ARG A 74 -1.34 4.79 21.04
C ARG A 74 -1.36 5.90 19.99
N GLN A 75 -0.81 7.07 20.30
CA GLN A 75 -0.76 8.20 19.36
C GLN A 75 0.18 7.90 18.21
N GLU A 76 1.41 7.47 18.49
CA GLU A 76 2.41 7.12 17.50
C GLU A 76 1.96 5.95 16.63
N LEU A 77 1.37 4.91 17.26
CA LEU A 77 0.76 3.81 16.54
C LEU A 77 -0.37 4.29 15.61
N ALA A 78 -1.21 5.22 16.06
CA ALA A 78 -2.27 5.79 15.24
C ALA A 78 -1.72 6.61 14.07
N ALA A 79 -0.67 7.42 14.29
CA ALA A 79 -0.01 8.18 13.23
C ALA A 79 0.59 7.26 12.15
N ILE A 80 1.31 6.21 12.57
CA ILE A 80 1.87 5.19 11.68
C ILE A 80 0.78 4.45 10.91
N ARG A 81 -0.31 4.08 11.60
CA ARG A 81 -1.47 3.43 10.98
C ARG A 81 -2.07 4.31 9.89
N THR A 82 -2.36 5.57 10.19
CA THR A 82 -2.94 6.53 9.24
C THR A 82 -2.06 6.71 8.01
N TYR A 83 -0.75 6.94 8.22
CA TYR A 83 0.21 7.04 7.11
C TYR A 83 0.18 5.77 6.24
N CYS A 84 0.29 4.61 6.87
CA CYS A 84 0.28 3.33 6.17
C CYS A 84 -1.02 3.11 5.38
N GLU A 85 -2.18 3.44 5.94
CA GLU A 85 -3.47 3.31 5.26
C GLU A 85 -3.54 4.25 4.06
N GLN A 86 -3.15 5.52 4.22
CA GLN A 86 -3.16 6.50 3.14
C GLN A 86 -2.29 6.06 1.96
N VAL A 87 -1.04 5.67 2.23
CA VAL A 87 -0.08 5.27 1.19
C VAL A 87 -0.54 3.99 0.50
N MET A 88 -0.93 2.96 1.27
CA MET A 88 -1.31 1.68 0.69
C MET A 88 -2.59 1.79 -0.14
N LEU A 89 -3.61 2.50 0.33
CA LEU A 89 -4.83 2.72 -0.44
C LEU A 89 -4.56 3.45 -1.76
N ALA A 90 -3.65 4.43 -1.74
CA ALA A 90 -3.26 5.17 -2.94
C ALA A 90 -2.48 4.27 -3.93
N LYS A 91 -1.49 3.50 -3.46
CA LYS A 91 -0.75 2.55 -4.29
C LYS A 91 -1.65 1.46 -4.88
N GLU A 92 -2.51 0.85 -4.07
CA GLU A 92 -3.48 -0.16 -4.54
C GLU A 92 -4.47 0.41 -5.56
N ARG A 93 -4.92 1.66 -5.39
CA ARG A 93 -5.79 2.31 -6.38
C ARG A 93 -5.05 2.51 -7.70
N ALA A 94 -3.79 2.94 -7.64
CA ALA A 94 -2.95 3.08 -8.83
C ALA A 94 -2.74 1.73 -9.53
N GLU A 95 -2.44 0.66 -8.79
CA GLU A 95 -2.32 -0.69 -9.33
C GLU A 95 -3.63 -1.15 -10.01
N ARG A 96 -4.77 -1.04 -9.32
CA ARG A 96 -6.09 -1.40 -9.88
C ARG A 96 -6.41 -0.64 -11.17
N ASN A 97 -6.01 0.63 -11.27
CA ASN A 97 -6.19 1.40 -12.50
C ASN A 97 -5.31 0.88 -13.64
N ARG A 98 -4.05 0.51 -13.35
CA ARG A 98 -3.15 -0.10 -14.35
C ARG A 98 -3.65 -1.46 -14.81
N GLU A 99 -4.15 -2.30 -13.90
CA GLU A 99 -4.73 -3.60 -14.26
C GLU A 99 -5.93 -3.46 -15.19
N ARG A 100 -6.84 -2.53 -14.91
CA ARG A 100 -8.00 -2.23 -15.78
C ARG A 100 -7.58 -1.75 -17.17
N ALA A 101 -6.50 -0.98 -17.26
CA ALA A 101 -5.97 -0.53 -18.53
C ALA A 101 -5.31 -1.67 -19.34
N ARG A 102 -4.69 -2.65 -18.66
CA ARG A 102 -4.08 -3.83 -19.30
C ARG A 102 -5.11 -4.85 -19.78
N ASP A 103 -6.20 -5.04 -19.03
CA ASP A 103 -7.25 -6.02 -19.34
C ASP A 103 -8.65 -5.44 -19.02
N PRO A 104 -9.26 -4.71 -19.98
CA PRO A 104 -10.60 -4.15 -19.82
C PRO A 104 -11.68 -5.22 -19.64
N SER A 105 -11.45 -6.43 -20.17
CA SER A 105 -12.40 -7.56 -20.18
C SER A 105 -12.58 -8.25 -18.83
N ARG A 106 -11.56 -8.27 -17.95
CA ARG A 106 -11.67 -8.83 -16.58
C ARG A 106 -12.72 -8.14 -15.71
N THR A 107 -13.16 -6.94 -16.09
CA THR A 107 -14.20 -6.19 -15.38
C THR A 107 -15.63 -6.65 -15.68
N SER A 108 -15.86 -7.38 -16.79
CA SER A 108 -17.21 -7.76 -17.25
C SER A 108 -17.71 -9.10 -16.69
N GLN A 109 -16.88 -9.87 -15.97
CA GLN A 109 -17.24 -11.21 -15.47
C GLN A 109 -17.68 -11.24 -13.99
N ARG A 110 -18.47 -10.26 -13.55
CA ARG A 110 -19.40 -10.48 -12.42
C ARG A 110 -20.83 -10.30 -12.92
N PRO A 111 -21.51 -11.37 -13.37
CA PRO A 111 -22.96 -11.35 -13.42
C PRO A 111 -23.51 -11.31 -11.98
N ARG A 112 -24.41 -10.36 -11.74
CA ARG A 112 -25.39 -10.44 -10.64
C ARG A 112 -26.35 -11.60 -10.92
N ASN A 113 -26.53 -12.52 -9.96
CA ASN A 113 -27.82 -12.99 -9.42
C ASN A 113 -27.82 -14.47 -9.02
N THR A 114 -28.18 -14.74 -7.76
CA THR A 114 -29.47 -15.40 -7.47
C THR A 114 -30.00 -14.91 -6.13
N THR A 115 -31.01 -14.05 -6.17
CA THR A 115 -32.01 -13.91 -5.10
C THR A 115 -32.62 -15.28 -4.85
N ALA A 116 -32.49 -15.80 -3.63
CA ALA A 116 -33.30 -16.94 -3.18
C ALA A 116 -34.74 -16.46 -2.96
N PRO A 117 -35.78 -17.18 -3.42
CA PRO A 117 -37.16 -16.84 -3.11
C PRO A 117 -37.46 -17.08 -1.62
N PRO A 118 -38.39 -16.35 -1.00
CA PRO A 118 -38.80 -16.60 0.38
C PRO A 118 -39.50 -17.96 0.48
N ARG A 119 -39.24 -18.67 1.59
CA ARG A 119 -39.94 -19.93 1.90
C ARG A 119 -41.43 -19.65 2.21
N PRO A 120 -42.37 -20.48 1.71
CA PRO A 120 -43.77 -20.43 2.11
C PRO A 120 -43.96 -20.89 3.58
N PRO A 121 -45.12 -20.57 4.20
CA PRO A 121 -45.33 -20.62 5.65
C PRO A 121 -45.20 -22.02 6.27
#